data_AF-G2GYK5-F1
#
_entry.id   AF-G2GYK5-F1
#
_cell.length_a   1.000
_cell.length_b   1.000
_cell.length_c   1.000
_cell.angle_alpha   90.00
_cell.angle_beta   90.00
_cell.angle_gamma   90.00
#
_symmetry.space_group_name_H-M   'P 1'
#
loop_
_entity.id
_entity.type
_entity.pdbx_description
1 polymer ?
#
loop_
_entity_poly.entity_id
_entity_poly.type
_entity_poly.pdbx_seq_one_letter_code
_entity_poly.pdbx_strand_id
1 'polypeptide(L)'
;RLVPWILAKTACTGSRELFTLAVLVLALGIAYGAVSLFDVSFALGAFFAGMVLNESELSHRAAQDTLPLSDAFAVLFFVSVGMLLDPVILVREPLAIIAAVSIIIFGKSIVAFILVRLFGHSKRTALTISVSLAQIGEFAFILAGLGVYLGLLSEYGRNLVLASSILSIMLNPLLFSLLE
;
A
#
# COMPACT_ATOMS: atom_id res chain seq x y z
N ARG A 1 -15.62 16.60 15.29
CA ARG A 1 -16.90 17.36 15.24
C ARG A 1 -17.24 17.87 13.83
N LEU A 2 -16.32 18.53 13.12
CA LEU A 2 -16.55 18.98 11.73
C LEU A 2 -16.87 17.85 10.74
N VAL A 3 -16.10 16.75 10.80
CA VAL A 3 -16.26 15.60 9.89
C VAL A 3 -17.65 14.94 9.99
N PRO A 4 -18.15 14.52 11.17
CA PRO A 4 -19.50 13.99 11.29
C PRO A 4 -20.59 14.96 10.85
N TRP A 5 -20.42 16.26 11.10
CA TRP A 5 -21.40 17.28 10.71
C TRP A 5 -21.51 17.44 9.20
N ILE A 6 -20.37 17.46 8.48
CA ILE A 6 -20.36 17.51 7.01
C ILE A 6 -21.03 16.25 6.43
N LEU A 7 -20.67 15.07 6.94
CA LEU A 7 -21.25 13.80 6.49
C LEU A 7 -22.76 13.75 6.72
N ALA A 8 -23.23 14.13 7.91
CA ALA A 8 -24.66 14.16 8.23
C ALA A 8 -25.42 15.12 7.31
N LYS A 9 -24.88 16.33 7.06
CA LYS A 9 -25.50 17.32 6.18
C LYS A 9 -25.60 16.82 4.74
N THR A 10 -24.56 16.14 4.23
CA THR A 10 -24.61 15.53 2.90
C THR A 10 -25.51 14.31 2.84
N ALA A 11 -25.60 13.50 3.90
CA ALA A 11 -26.51 12.36 3.96
C ALA A 11 -27.98 12.78 3.92
N CYS A 12 -28.34 13.93 4.51
CA CYS A 12 -29.70 14.49 4.44
C CYS A 12 -30.13 14.89 3.02
N THR A 13 -29.20 15.07 2.08
CA THR A 13 -29.54 15.37 0.67
C THR A 13 -30.08 14.15 -0.08
N GLY A 14 -29.92 12.94 0.46
CA GLY A 14 -30.33 11.69 -0.19
C GLY A 14 -29.49 11.26 -1.41
N SER A 15 -28.62 12.13 -1.94
CA SER A 15 -27.76 11.80 -3.08
C SER A 15 -26.52 11.01 -2.65
N ARG A 16 -26.38 9.80 -3.21
CA ARG A 16 -25.21 8.95 -3.02
C ARG A 16 -23.94 9.62 -3.54
N GLU A 17 -24.02 10.26 -4.70
CA GLU A 17 -22.89 10.92 -5.35
C GLU A 17 -22.34 12.07 -4.52
N LEU A 18 -23.22 12.92 -3.97
CA LEU A 18 -22.81 14.02 -3.09
C LEU A 18 -22.18 13.51 -1.80
N PHE A 19 -22.70 12.41 -1.25
CA PHE A 19 -22.12 11.78 -0.07
C PHE A 19 -20.72 11.21 -0.36
N THR A 20 -20.54 10.45 -1.45
CA THR A 20 -19.23 9.93 -1.86
C THR A 20 -18.23 11.06 -2.08
N LEU A 21 -18.63 12.12 -2.79
CA LEU A 21 -17.77 13.29 -3.01
C LEU A 21 -17.36 13.96 -1.69
N ALA A 22 -18.29 14.10 -0.73
CA ALA A 22 -17.97 14.65 0.57
C ALA A 22 -16.94 13.79 1.32
N VAL A 23 -17.10 12.47 1.30
CA VAL A 23 -16.13 11.54 1.91
C VAL A 23 -14.75 11.68 1.27
N LEU A 24 -14.66 11.73 -0.06
CA LEU A 24 -13.39 11.90 -0.76
C LEU A 24 -12.71 13.24 -0.45
N VAL A 25 -13.48 14.34 -0.49
CA VAL A 25 -12.96 15.69 -0.20
C VAL A 25 -12.46 15.76 1.24
N LEU A 26 -13.19 15.16 2.18
CA LEU A 26 -12.75 15.05 3.57
C LEU A 26 -11.48 14.19 3.68
N ALA A 27 -11.44 13.04 3.00
CA ALA A 27 -10.30 12.15 3.05
C ALA A 27 -9.02 12.80 2.50
N LEU A 28 -9.10 13.39 1.31
CA LEU A 28 -8.01 14.10 0.66
C LEU A 28 -7.64 15.38 1.41
N GLY A 29 -8.61 16.13 1.94
CA GLY A 29 -8.37 17.33 2.73
C GLY A 29 -7.63 17.05 4.03
N ILE A 30 -8.01 15.98 4.74
CA ILE A 30 -7.31 15.55 5.96
C ILE A 30 -5.91 15.04 5.60
N ALA A 31 -5.77 14.24 4.53
CA ALA A 31 -4.46 13.74 4.11
C ALA A 31 -3.50 14.87 3.71
N TYR A 32 -3.98 15.84 2.92
CA TYR A 32 -3.21 17.02 2.53
C TYR A 32 -2.89 17.93 3.73
N GLY A 33 -3.84 18.12 4.63
CA GLY A 33 -3.61 18.86 5.87
C GLY A 33 -2.57 18.18 6.75
N ALA A 34 -2.57 16.85 6.81
CA ALA A 34 -1.57 16.09 7.56
C ALA A 34 -0.16 16.32 6.98
N VAL A 35 -0.02 16.21 5.65
CA VAL A 35 1.26 16.46 4.97
C VAL A 35 1.74 17.90 5.17
N SER A 36 0.87 18.89 4.99
CA SER A 36 1.27 20.30 5.03
C SER A 36 1.53 20.85 6.43
N LEU A 37 0.87 20.32 7.47
CA LEU A 37 1.01 20.80 8.85
C LEU A 37 2.01 19.99 9.68
N PHE A 38 2.18 18.70 9.37
CA PHE A 38 2.97 17.76 10.17
C PHE A 38 4.11 17.10 9.39
N ASP A 39 4.33 17.45 8.12
CA ASP A 39 5.35 16.88 7.23
C ASP A 39 5.32 15.34 7.17
N VAL A 40 4.14 14.74 7.39
CA VAL A 40 3.95 13.30 7.29
C VAL A 40 3.71 12.87 5.84
N SER A 41 3.82 11.58 5.55
CA SER A 41 3.53 11.05 4.22
C SER A 41 2.03 11.09 3.90
N PHE A 42 1.69 11.20 2.61
CA PHE A 42 0.30 11.09 2.14
C PHE A 42 -0.38 9.79 2.58
N ALA A 43 0.37 8.69 2.62
CA ALA A 43 -0.10 7.40 3.10
C ALA A 43 -0.58 7.47 4.56
N LEU A 44 0.23 8.08 5.43
CA LEU A 44 -0.12 8.25 6.84
C LEU A 44 -1.28 9.24 7.00
N GLY A 45 -1.28 10.32 6.22
CA GLY A 45 -2.40 11.27 6.17
C GLY A 45 -3.73 10.63 5.77
N ALA A 46 -3.73 9.77 4.75
CA ALA A 46 -4.91 9.02 4.33
C ALA A 46 -5.36 8.01 5.39
N PHE A 47 -4.43 7.35 6.09
CA PHE A 47 -4.75 6.49 7.22
C PHE A 47 -5.43 7.27 8.36
N PHE A 48 -4.91 8.45 8.72
CA PHE A 48 -5.56 9.33 9.68
C PHE A 48 -6.96 9.75 9.24
N ALA A 49 -7.13 10.10 7.96
CA ALA A 49 -8.42 10.44 7.42
C ALA A 49 -9.43 9.29 7.57
N GLY A 50 -9.02 8.06 7.27
CA GLY A 50 -9.82 6.86 7.49
C GLY A 50 -10.20 6.66 8.96
N MET A 51 -9.27 6.84 9.89
CA MET A 51 -9.55 6.74 11.33
C MET A 51 -10.57 7.79 11.79
N VAL A 52 -10.43 9.04 11.35
CA VAL A 52 -11.37 10.13 11.69
C VAL A 52 -12.76 9.88 11.08
N LEU A 53 -12.83 9.30 9.88
CA LEU A 53 -14.10 8.92 9.25
C LEU A 53 -14.76 7.73 9.97
N ASN A 54 -13.96 6.82 10.54
CA ASN A 54 -14.45 5.64 11.25
C ASN A 54 -15.19 5.96 12.57
N GLU A 55 -14.94 7.13 13.16
CA GLU A 55 -15.66 7.61 14.34
C GLU A 55 -17.12 8.02 14.07
N SER A 56 -17.54 8.10 12.79
CA SER A 56 -18.89 8.46 12.40
C SER A 56 -19.80 7.24 12.34
N GLU A 57 -21.08 7.39 12.73
CA GLU A 57 -22.12 6.35 12.51
C GLU A 57 -22.33 6.05 11.01
N LEU A 58 -21.93 6.97 10.14
CA LEU A 58 -21.97 6.83 8.68
C LEU A 58 -20.71 6.18 8.10
N SER A 59 -19.76 5.72 8.93
CA SER A 59 -18.48 5.14 8.48
C SER A 59 -18.67 3.93 7.58
N HIS A 60 -19.61 3.05 7.90
CA HIS A 60 -19.89 1.86 7.10
C HIS A 60 -20.39 2.23 5.69
N ARG A 61 -21.29 3.21 5.61
CA ARG A 61 -21.77 3.74 4.33
C ARG A 61 -20.65 4.44 3.56
N ALA A 62 -19.83 5.24 4.24
CA ALA A 62 -18.68 5.91 3.64
C ALA A 62 -17.69 4.90 3.05
N ALA A 63 -17.42 3.80 3.74
CA ALA A 63 -16.59 2.71 3.23
C ALA A 63 -17.22 2.08 1.98
N GLN A 64 -18.48 1.66 2.04
CA GLN A 64 -19.16 1.01 0.92
C GLN A 64 -19.26 1.90 -0.33
N ASP A 65 -19.53 3.19 -0.14
CA ASP A 65 -19.71 4.14 -1.23
C ASP A 65 -18.37 4.61 -1.84
N THR A 66 -17.23 4.39 -1.15
CA THR A 66 -15.88 4.70 -1.66
C THR A 66 -15.14 3.49 -2.23
N LEU A 67 -15.56 2.25 -1.92
CA LEU A 67 -14.97 1.02 -2.45
C LEU A 67 -14.75 1.06 -3.99
N PRO A 68 -15.74 1.42 -4.83
CA PRO A 68 -15.54 1.42 -6.28
C PRO A 68 -14.44 2.39 -6.75
N LEU A 69 -14.28 3.51 -6.05
CA LEU A 69 -13.23 4.49 -6.35
C LEU A 69 -11.87 4.00 -5.88
N SER A 70 -11.81 3.37 -4.70
CA SER A 70 -10.59 2.73 -4.22
C SER A 70 -10.11 1.68 -5.23
N ASP A 71 -11.01 0.84 -5.75
CA ASP A 71 -10.68 -0.17 -6.76
C ASP A 71 -10.19 0.48 -8.06
N ALA A 72 -10.87 1.52 -8.54
CA ALA A 72 -10.45 2.25 -9.73
C ALA A 72 -9.07 2.90 -9.56
N PHE A 73 -8.79 3.52 -8.41
CA PHE A 73 -7.50 4.13 -8.11
C PHE A 73 -6.39 3.09 -7.91
N ALA A 74 -6.69 1.93 -7.31
CA ALA A 74 -5.75 0.83 -7.22
C ALA A 74 -5.35 0.33 -8.61
N VAL A 75 -6.32 0.13 -9.51
CA VAL A 75 -6.03 -0.24 -10.91
C VAL A 75 -5.17 0.82 -11.60
N LEU A 76 -5.53 2.11 -11.48
CA LEU A 76 -4.74 3.20 -12.04
C LEU A 76 -3.33 3.25 -11.46
N PHE A 77 -3.16 3.02 -10.17
CA PHE A 77 -1.86 2.97 -9.50
C PHE A 77 -1.00 1.84 -10.05
N PHE A 78 -1.52 0.62 -10.11
CA PHE A 78 -0.76 -0.54 -10.60
C PHE A 78 -0.42 -0.43 -12.08
N VAL A 79 -1.33 0.08 -12.91
CA VAL A 79 -1.05 0.37 -14.33
C VAL A 79 0.07 1.42 -14.45
N SER A 80 -0.02 2.51 -13.69
CA SER A 80 0.99 3.58 -13.72
C SER A 80 2.37 3.09 -13.26
N VAL A 81 2.42 2.32 -12.17
CA VAL A 81 3.67 1.71 -11.66
C VAL A 81 4.24 0.72 -12.68
N GLY A 82 3.37 -0.08 -13.33
CA GLY A 82 3.78 -0.98 -14.40
C GLY A 82 4.38 -0.25 -15.60
N MET A 83 3.86 0.94 -15.94
CA MET A 83 4.42 1.79 -17.01
C MET A 83 5.77 2.42 -16.66
N LEU A 84 6.07 2.59 -15.37
CA LEU A 84 7.37 3.10 -14.91
C LEU A 84 8.47 2.02 -14.95
N LEU A 85 8.11 0.74 -15.01
CA LEU A 85 9.06 -0.34 -15.12
C LEU A 85 9.70 -0.35 -16.51
N ASP A 86 11.03 -0.22 -16.57
CA ASP A 86 11.79 -0.53 -17.77
C ASP A 86 12.01 -2.05 -17.87
N PRO A 87 11.34 -2.77 -18.79
CA PRO A 87 11.48 -4.22 -18.91
C PRO A 87 12.88 -4.66 -19.35
N VAL A 88 13.69 -3.75 -19.94
CA VAL A 88 15.06 -4.07 -20.36
C VAL A 88 15.94 -4.42 -19.16
N ILE A 89 15.62 -3.91 -17.96
CA ILE A 89 16.42 -4.20 -16.75
C ILE A 89 16.41 -5.69 -16.39
N LEU A 90 15.34 -6.41 -16.72
CA LEU A 90 15.23 -7.86 -16.49
C LEU A 90 16.29 -8.66 -17.27
N VAL A 91 16.64 -8.18 -18.46
CA VAL A 91 17.64 -8.80 -19.33
C VAL A 91 19.03 -8.26 -19.05
N ARG A 92 19.13 -6.96 -18.75
CA ARG A 92 20.41 -6.28 -18.53
C ARG A 92 21.05 -6.66 -17.19
N GLU A 93 20.26 -6.81 -16.14
CA GLU A 93 20.74 -7.00 -14.76
C GLU A 93 20.03 -8.15 -14.03
N PRO A 94 19.97 -9.36 -14.62
CA PRO A 94 19.21 -10.47 -14.06
C PRO A 94 19.73 -10.88 -12.67
N LEU A 95 21.06 -10.82 -12.45
CA LEU A 95 21.68 -11.16 -11.18
C LEU A 95 21.29 -10.19 -10.06
N ALA A 96 21.28 -8.88 -10.34
CA ALA A 96 20.90 -7.88 -9.37
C ALA A 96 19.42 -8.01 -8.97
N ILE A 97 18.55 -8.33 -9.93
CA ILE A 97 17.12 -8.54 -9.68
C ILE A 97 16.89 -9.81 -8.87
N ILE A 98 17.53 -10.93 -9.23
CA ILE A 98 17.42 -12.18 -8.46
C ILE A 98 17.93 -11.97 -7.04
N ALA A 99 19.04 -11.27 -6.85
CA ALA A 99 19.56 -10.92 -5.53
C ALA A 99 18.55 -10.07 -4.74
N ALA A 100 18.00 -9.01 -5.35
CA ALA A 100 17.02 -8.13 -4.71
C ALA A 100 15.74 -8.89 -4.32
N VAL A 101 15.17 -9.69 -5.24
CA VAL A 101 13.99 -10.53 -4.97
C VAL A 101 14.28 -11.53 -3.86
N SER A 102 15.46 -12.15 -3.86
CA SER A 102 15.86 -13.09 -2.82
C SER A 102 15.99 -12.41 -1.45
N ILE A 103 16.55 -11.20 -1.39
CA ILE A 103 16.63 -10.41 -0.16
C ILE A 103 15.22 -10.05 0.33
N ILE A 104 14.32 -9.64 -0.57
CA ILE A 104 12.93 -9.28 -0.23
C ILE A 104 12.18 -10.49 0.30
N ILE A 105 12.25 -11.64 -0.37
CA ILE A 105 11.51 -12.84 0.02
C ILE A 105 12.15 -13.49 1.24
N PHE A 106 13.44 -13.79 1.23
CA PHE A 106 14.07 -14.55 2.31
C PHE A 106 14.47 -13.68 3.49
N GLY A 107 14.98 -12.47 3.25
CA GLY A 107 15.56 -11.62 4.29
C GLY A 107 14.60 -11.35 5.44
N LYS A 108 13.42 -10.80 5.14
CA LYS A 108 12.40 -10.52 6.17
C LYS A 108 11.62 -11.76 6.60
N SER A 109 11.38 -12.72 5.72
CA SER A 109 10.60 -13.92 6.08
C SER A 109 11.36 -14.82 7.05
N ILE A 110 12.68 -14.95 6.92
CA ILE A 110 13.50 -15.70 7.89
C ILE A 110 13.44 -15.02 9.26
N VAL A 111 13.59 -13.70 9.31
CA VAL A 111 13.51 -12.92 10.56
C VAL A 111 12.12 -13.08 11.20
N ALA A 112 11.05 -12.94 10.42
CA ALA A 112 9.67 -13.13 10.88
C ALA A 112 9.45 -14.55 11.42
N PHE A 113 9.93 -15.58 10.71
CA PHE A 113 9.81 -16.97 11.14
C PHE A 113 10.47 -17.20 12.50
N ILE A 114 11.71 -16.74 12.64
CA ILE A 114 12.49 -16.89 13.87
C ILE A 114 11.78 -16.18 15.02
N LEU A 115 11.36 -14.92 14.82
CA LEU A 115 10.64 -14.16 15.85
C LEU A 115 9.37 -14.87 16.30
N VAL A 116 8.50 -15.26 15.37
CA VAL A 116 7.24 -15.95 15.71
C VAL A 116 7.49 -17.27 16.45
N ARG A 117 8.54 -18.00 16.09
CA ARG A 117 8.96 -19.22 16.80
C ARG A 117 9.49 -18.95 18.20
N LEU A 118 10.25 -17.87 18.39
CA LEU A 118 10.75 -17.44 19.71
C LEU A 118 9.60 -17.02 20.65
N PHE A 119 8.53 -16.44 20.11
CA PHE A 119 7.29 -16.15 20.86
C PHE A 119 6.44 -17.39 21.17
N GLY A 120 6.91 -18.60 20.82
CA GLY A 120 6.26 -19.86 21.19
C GLY A 120 5.11 -20.29 20.27
N HIS A 121 4.87 -19.60 19.16
CA HIS A 121 3.81 -19.98 18.22
C HIS A 121 4.16 -21.23 17.39
N SER A 122 3.11 -21.88 16.88
CA SER A 122 3.24 -23.10 16.07
C SER A 122 4.06 -22.85 14.79
N LYS A 123 4.69 -23.91 14.24
CA LYS A 123 5.40 -23.83 12.96
C LYS A 123 4.50 -23.37 11.82
N ARG A 124 3.24 -23.81 11.82
CA ARG A 124 2.24 -23.41 10.81
C ARG A 124 1.98 -21.91 10.87
N THR A 125 1.71 -21.38 12.06
CA THR A 125 1.52 -19.94 12.28
C THR A 125 2.77 -19.14 11.87
N ALA A 126 3.96 -19.61 12.23
CA ALA A 126 5.21 -18.97 11.85
C ALA A 126 5.40 -18.92 10.33
N LEU A 127 5.15 -20.03 9.62
CA LEU A 127 5.22 -20.08 8.17
C LEU A 127 4.21 -19.14 7.50
N THR A 128 2.95 -19.16 7.94
CA THR A 128 1.90 -18.29 7.40
C THR A 128 2.30 -16.82 7.53
N ILE A 129 2.73 -16.37 8.72
CA ILE A 129 3.16 -14.97 8.93
C ILE A 129 4.39 -14.63 8.09
N SER A 130 5.34 -15.55 7.98
CA SER A 130 6.57 -15.34 7.21
C SER A 130 6.30 -15.17 5.72
N VAL A 131 5.39 -15.97 5.17
CA VAL A 131 4.97 -15.85 3.76
C VAL A 131 4.08 -14.64 3.54
N SER A 132 3.15 -14.31 4.46
CA SER A 132 2.38 -13.06 4.41
C SER A 132 3.28 -11.82 4.30
N LEU A 133 4.44 -11.86 4.95
CA LEU A 133 5.40 -10.77 4.93
C LEU A 133 6.39 -10.87 3.77
N ALA A 134 6.44 -11.93 2.97
CA ALA A 134 7.47 -12.14 1.95
C ALA A 134 7.43 -11.13 0.80
N GLN A 135 6.25 -10.67 0.40
CA GLN A 135 6.10 -9.70 -0.70
C GLN A 135 6.38 -8.27 -0.26
N ILE A 136 6.91 -7.45 -1.15
CA ILE A 136 6.95 -6.01 -0.89
C ILE A 136 5.53 -5.42 -0.96
N GLY A 137 5.27 -4.37 -0.17
CA GLY A 137 4.01 -3.62 -0.25
C GLY A 137 4.07 -2.46 -1.26
N GLU A 138 2.90 -1.98 -1.67
CA GLU A 138 2.74 -0.89 -2.65
C GLU A 138 3.45 0.42 -2.27
N PHE A 139 3.64 0.65 -0.97
CA PHE A 139 4.36 1.82 -0.47
C PHE A 139 5.83 1.89 -0.93
N ALA A 140 6.46 0.76 -1.24
CA ALA A 140 7.82 0.75 -1.77
C ALA A 140 7.92 1.48 -3.13
N PHE A 141 6.88 1.39 -3.96
CA PHE A 141 6.82 2.08 -5.25
C PHE A 141 6.79 3.60 -5.07
N ILE A 142 5.94 4.05 -4.15
CA ILE A 142 5.79 5.48 -3.82
C ILE A 142 7.11 6.02 -3.26
N LEU A 143 7.73 5.27 -2.34
CA LEU A 143 8.99 5.68 -1.72
C LEU A 143 10.14 5.71 -2.73
N ALA A 144 10.21 4.76 -3.65
CA ALA A 144 11.21 4.75 -4.71
C ALA A 144 11.04 5.94 -5.66
N GLY A 145 9.79 6.26 -6.03
CA GLY A 145 9.48 7.46 -6.82
C GLY A 145 9.87 8.75 -6.12
N LEU A 146 9.53 8.88 -4.83
CA LEU A 146 9.91 10.03 -4.01
C LEU A 146 11.43 10.12 -3.84
N GLY A 147 12.11 8.99 -3.65
CA GLY A 147 13.57 8.92 -3.56
C GLY A 147 14.25 9.46 -4.81
N VAL A 148 13.74 9.14 -6.01
CA VAL A 148 14.24 9.72 -7.27
C VAL A 148 13.94 11.22 -7.33
N TYR A 149 12.72 11.63 -6.98
CA TYR A 149 12.34 13.05 -6.97
C TYR A 149 13.23 13.91 -6.06
N LEU A 150 13.59 13.37 -4.89
CA LEU A 150 14.48 14.03 -3.92
C LEU A 150 15.98 13.86 -4.25
N GLY A 151 16.34 13.14 -5.32
CA GLY A 151 17.73 12.85 -5.68
C GLY A 151 18.45 11.87 -4.76
N LEU A 152 17.72 11.17 -3.88
CA LEU A 152 18.25 10.17 -2.94
C LEU A 152 18.39 8.77 -3.58
N LEU A 153 17.65 8.51 -4.66
CA LEU A 153 17.66 7.25 -5.38
C LEU A 153 17.95 7.51 -6.87
N SER A 154 18.79 6.69 -7.47
CA SER A 154 19.00 6.75 -8.91
C SER A 154 17.85 6.08 -9.66
N GLU A 155 17.67 6.46 -10.93
CA GLU A 155 16.75 5.80 -11.88
C GLU A 155 16.98 4.28 -11.94
N TYR A 156 18.24 3.86 -11.91
CA TYR A 156 18.63 2.45 -11.81
C TYR A 156 18.10 1.78 -10.55
N GLY A 157 18.27 2.43 -9.38
CA GLY A 157 17.76 1.94 -8.10
C GLY A 157 16.24 1.82 -8.09
N ARG A 158 15.54 2.81 -8.66
CA ARG A 158 14.08 2.76 -8.82
C ARG A 158 13.69 1.54 -9.65
N ASN A 159 14.29 1.33 -10.81
CA ASN A 159 13.95 0.22 -11.69
C ASN A 159 14.22 -1.15 -11.04
N LEU A 160 15.31 -1.30 -10.28
CA LEU A 160 15.57 -2.53 -9.51
C LEU A 160 14.49 -2.76 -8.44
N VAL A 161 14.10 -1.71 -7.69
CA VAL A 161 13.03 -1.81 -6.71
C VAL A 161 11.73 -2.19 -7.40
N LEU A 162 11.30 -1.49 -8.44
CA LEU A 162 10.06 -1.78 -9.17
C LEU A 162 10.02 -3.22 -9.70
N ALA A 163 11.08 -3.66 -10.38
CA ALA A 163 11.17 -5.01 -10.95
C ALA A 163 11.09 -6.09 -9.87
N SER A 164 11.92 -5.96 -8.83
CA SER A 164 11.96 -6.94 -7.74
C SER A 164 10.67 -6.97 -6.91
N SER A 165 10.03 -5.81 -6.75
CA SER A 165 8.73 -5.66 -6.10
C SER A 165 7.63 -6.41 -6.85
N ILE A 166 7.50 -6.18 -8.16
CA ILE A 166 6.50 -6.85 -9.01
C ILE A 166 6.71 -8.36 -9.00
N LEU A 167 7.96 -8.82 -9.16
CA LEU A 167 8.29 -10.24 -9.07
C LEU A 167 7.93 -10.84 -7.70
N SER A 168 8.21 -10.13 -6.60
CA SER A 168 7.86 -10.60 -5.26
C SER A 168 6.34 -10.75 -5.06
N ILE A 169 5.54 -9.83 -5.61
CA ILE A 169 4.08 -9.88 -5.54
C ILE A 169 3.56 -11.05 -6.40
N MET A 170 4.11 -11.25 -7.60
CA MET A 170 3.75 -12.37 -8.48
C MET A 170 4.10 -13.74 -7.88
N LEU A 171 5.20 -13.84 -7.15
CA LEU A 171 5.64 -15.09 -6.51
C LEU A 171 4.85 -15.41 -5.22
N ASN A 172 4.25 -14.41 -4.58
CA ASN A 172 3.62 -14.59 -3.27
C ASN A 172 2.44 -15.60 -3.27
N PRO A 173 1.50 -15.60 -4.23
CA PRO A 173 0.47 -16.64 -4.32
C PRO A 173 1.04 -18.05 -4.43
N LEU A 174 2.16 -18.22 -5.15
CA LEU A 174 2.83 -19.52 -5.27
C LEU A 174 3.40 -19.96 -3.91
N LEU A 175 4.03 -19.03 -3.17
CA LEU A 175 4.52 -19.32 -1.82
C LEU A 175 3.39 -19.73 -0.87
N PHE A 176 2.23 -19.10 -0.96
CA PHE A 176 1.05 -19.49 -0.19
C PHE A 176 0.53 -20.88 -0.59
N SER A 177 0.44 -21.18 -1.88
CA SER A 177 0.01 -22.52 -2.34
C SER A 177 0.94 -23.65 -1.92
N LEU A 178 2.22 -23.36 -1.66
CA LEU A 178 3.20 -24.34 -1.16
C LEU A 178 3.08 -24.58 0.36
N LEU A 179 2.38 -23.69 1.08
CA LEU A 179 2.12 -23.82 2.51
C LEU A 179 0.82 -24.58 2.83
N GLU A 180 -0.12 -24.63 1.90
CA GLU A 180 -1.37 -25.39 1.99
C GLU A 180 -1.15 -26.88 1.79
#